data_AF-A0A7L6B7U5-F1
#
_entry.id   AF-A0A7L6B7U5-F1
#
_cell.length_a   1.000
_cell.length_b   1.000
_cell.length_c   1.000
_cell.angle_alpha   90.00
_cell.angle_beta   90.00
_cell.angle_gamma   90.00
#
_symmetry.space_group_name_H-M   'P 1'
#
loop_
_entity.id
_entity.type
_entity.pdbx_description
1 polymer ?
#
loop_
_entity_poly.entity_id
_entity_poly.type
_entity_poly.pdbx_seq_one_letter_code
_entity_poly.pdbx_strand_id
1 'polypeptide(L)' 'MTPEQRLDTPFLVALSWAIIDYHVAYTCSRCRPYGWCPRVVVARARIRAWRRVREQWRS' A
#
# COMPACT_ATOMS: atom_id res chain seq x y z
N MET A 1 0.87 -6.51 -8.96
CA MET A 1 1.62 -5.39 -9.55
C MET A 1 2.88 -5.99 -10.15
N THR A 2 3.11 -5.81 -11.45
CA THR A 2 4.32 -6.35 -12.09
C THR A 2 5.55 -5.55 -11.63
N PRO A 3 6.77 -6.10 -11.73
CA PRO A 3 8.00 -5.40 -11.35
C PRO A 3 8.14 -4.03 -12.05
N GLU A 4 7.75 -3.94 -13.32
CA GLU A 4 7.81 -2.72 -14.14
C GLU A 4 6.89 -1.61 -13.60
N GLN A 5 5.70 -1.97 -13.11
CA GLN A 5 4.77 -1.01 -12.51
C GLN A 5 5.31 -0.38 -11.22
N ARG A 6 6.33 -0.96 -10.58
CA ARG A 6 6.94 -0.41 -9.36
C ARG A 6 7.94 0.71 -9.64
N LEU A 7 8.57 0.75 -10.83
CA LEU A 7 9.55 1.79 -11.17
C LEU A 7 8.90 3.16 -11.37
N ASP A 8 7.69 3.20 -11.93
CA ASP A 8 6.87 4.42 -12.11
C ASP A 8 6.07 4.84 -10.85
N THR A 9 6.17 4.07 -9.77
CA THR A 9 5.38 4.30 -8.58
C THR A 9 6.19 5.07 -7.54
N PRO A 10 5.69 6.20 -7.00
CA PRO A 10 6.39 6.93 -5.94
C PRO A 10 6.75 6.00 -4.78
N PHE A 11 7.98 6.15 -4.25
CA PHE A 11 8.54 5.24 -3.25
C PHE A 11 7.60 4.94 -2.08
N LEU A 12 6.93 5.96 -1.52
CA LEU A 12 5.99 5.79 -0.41
C LEU A 12 4.77 4.93 -0.77
N VAL A 13 4.34 4.92 -2.03
CA VAL A 13 3.26 4.07 -2.52
C VAL A 13 3.76 2.64 -2.70
N ALA A 14 4.96 2.43 -3.25
CA ALA A 14 5.58 1.11 -3.34
C ALA A 14 5.77 0.47 -1.96
N LEU A 15 6.26 1.23 -0.97
CA LEU A 15 6.39 0.78 0.42
C LEU A 15 5.03 0.45 1.04
N SER A 16 3.97 1.17 0.67
CA SER A 16 2.61 0.87 1.14
C SER A 16 2.11 -0.49 0.65
N TRP A 17 2.44 -0.87 -0.58
CA TRP A 17 2.17 -2.23 -1.05
C TRP A 17 2.95 -3.28 -0.28
N ALA A 18 4.25 -3.05 -0.04
CA ALA A 18 5.07 -3.97 0.76
C ALA A 18 4.53 -4.17 2.19
N ILE A 19 3.96 -3.13 2.81
CA ILE A 19 3.28 -3.25 4.12
C ILE A 19 2.10 -4.21 4.02
N ILE A 20 1.28 -4.11 2.96
CA ILE A 20 0.12 -4.99 2.78
C ILE A 20 0.59 -6.43 2.52
N ASP A 21 1.55 -6.62 1.62
CA ASP A 21 2.12 -7.93 1.30
C ASP A 21 2.68 -8.61 2.54
N TYR A 22 3.40 -7.85 3.40
CA TYR A 22 3.88 -8.35 4.68
C TYR A 22 2.76 -8.84 5.59
N HIS A 23 1.61 -8.14 5.65
CA HIS A 23 0.48 -8.57 6.49
C HIS A 23 -0.29 -9.75 5.91
N VAL A 24 -0.16 -10.04 4.62
CA VAL A 24 -0.71 -11.26 3.99
C VAL A 24 0.19 -12.45 4.27
N ALA A 25 1.51 -12.27 4.21
CA ALA A 25 2.49 -13.34 4.38
C ALA A 25 2.87 -13.62 5.84
N TYR A 26 2.77 -12.62 6.72
CA TYR A 26 3.29 -12.69 8.08
C TYR A 26 2.32 -12.12 9.12
N THR A 27 2.41 -12.67 10.33
CA THR A 27 1.70 -12.14 11.50
C THR A 27 2.41 -10.89 12.00
N CYS A 28 1.78 -9.72 11.84
CA CYS A 28 2.34 -8.49 12.37
C CYS A 28 2.15 -8.38 13.89
N SER A 29 3.26 -8.25 14.63
CA SER A 29 3.26 -8.08 16.10
C SER A 29 2.61 -6.79 16.60
N ARG A 30 2.31 -5.84 15.70
CA ARG A 30 1.68 -4.55 16.01
C ARG A 30 0.20 -4.49 15.61
N CYS A 31 -0.35 -5.59 15.08
CA CYS A 31 -1.79 -5.69 14.88
C CYS A 31 -2.48 -5.59 16.25
N ARG A 32 -3.49 -4.72 16.33
CA ARG A 32 -4.41 -4.70 17.46
C ARG A 32 -5.24 -5.99 17.44
N PRO A 33 -5.87 -6.36 18.58
CA PRO A 33 -6.91 -7.39 18.55
C PRO A 33 -7.90 -7.11 17.41
N TYR A 34 -8.46 -8.16 16.82
CA TYR A 34 -9.35 -8.12 15.63
C TYR A 34 -8.66 -7.94 14.27
N GLY A 35 -7.33 -8.09 14.18
CA GLY A 35 -6.62 -8.09 12.90
C GLY A 35 -6.48 -6.70 12.26
N TRP A 36 -6.72 -5.64 13.03
CA TRP A 36 -6.57 -4.27 12.58
C TRP A 36 -5.13 -3.77 12.79
N CYS A 37 -4.57 -3.07 11.80
CA CYS A 37 -3.26 -2.46 11.91
C CYS A 37 -3.27 -1.02 11.35
N PRO A 38 -2.83 0.00 12.12
CA PRO A 38 -2.79 1.38 11.64
C PRO A 38 -1.94 1.54 10.38
N ARG A 39 -0.85 0.75 10.28
CA ARG A 39 0.05 0.78 9.11
C ARG A 39 -0.68 0.32 7.84
N VAL A 40 -1.55 -0.68 7.95
CA VAL A 40 -2.35 -1.18 6.82
C VAL A 40 -3.40 -0.13 6.41
N VAL A 41 -4.03 0.55 7.38
CA VAL A 41 -4.98 1.65 7.09
C VAL A 41 -4.31 2.77 6.31
N VAL A 42 -3.16 3.26 6.81
CA VAL A 42 -2.39 4.33 6.15
C VAL A 42 -1.90 3.89 4.76
N ALA A 43 -1.39 2.67 4.64
CA ALA A 43 -0.94 2.13 3.36
C ALA A 43 -2.09 2.10 2.32
N ARG A 44 -3.26 1.59 2.70
CA ARG A 44 -4.46 1.56 1.85
C ARG A 44 -4.90 2.97 1.44
N ALA A 45 -4.91 3.92 2.37
CA ALA A 45 -5.27 5.31 2.09
C ALA A 45 -4.32 5.93 1.05
N ARG A 46 -3.00 5.75 1.23
CA ARG A 46 -1.99 6.26 0.30
C ARG A 46 -2.11 5.67 -1.10
N ILE A 47 -2.32 4.36 -1.20
CA ILE A 47 -2.53 3.67 -2.48
C ILE A 47 -3.77 4.22 -3.20
N ARG A 48 -4.89 4.39 -2.48
CA ARG A 48 -6.11 4.97 -3.05
C ARG A 48 -5.89 6.39 -3.55
N ALA A 49 -5.20 7.23 -2.77
CA ALA A 49 -4.87 8.60 -3.18
C ALA A 49 -4.02 8.62 -4.45
N TRP A 50 -2.98 7.79 -4.53
CA TRP A 50 -2.15 7.68 -5.72
C TRP A 50 -2.92 7.22 -6.96
N ARG A 51 -3.83 6.25 -6.82
CA ARG A 51 -4.66 5.79 -7.95
C ARG A 51 -5.50 6.92 -8.52
N ARG A 52 -6.16 7.72 -7.66
CA ARG A 52 -6.96 8.88 -8.10
C ARG A 52 -6.12 9.90 -8.86
N VAL A 53 -4.93 10.22 -8.34
CA VAL A 53 -4.00 11.12 -9.02
C VAL A 53 -3.59 10.52 -10.36
N ARG A 54 -3.14 9.27 -10.41
CA ARG A 54 -2.72 8.62 -11.66
C ARG A 54 -3.83 8.56 -12.71
N GLU A 55 -5.08 8.34 -12.29
CA GLU A 55 -6.25 8.38 -13.17
C GLU A 55 -6.48 9.78 -13.73
N GLN A 56 -6.39 10.82 -12.89
CA GLN A 56 -6.50 12.22 -13.32
C GLN A 56 -5.41 12.62 -14.32
N TRP A 57 -4.17 12.18 -14.12
CA TRP A 57 -3.05 12.51 -15.03
C TRP A 57 -3.10 11.75 -16.37
N ARG A 58 -3.92 10.70 -16.47
CA ARG A 58 -4.10 9.93 -17.71
C ARG A 58 -5.24 10.50 -18.58
N SER A 59 -6.15 11.27 -17.98
CA SER A 59 -7.26 11.93 -18.66
C SER A 59 -6.84 13.24 -19.31
#